data_AF-A0A3D4FLZ2-F1
#
_entry.id   AF-A0A3D4FLZ2-F1
#
_cell.length_a   1.000
_cell.length_b   1.000
_cell.length_c   1.000
_cell.angle_alpha   90.00
_cell.angle_beta   90.00
_cell.angle_gamma   90.00
#
_symmetry.space_group_name_H-M   'P 1'
#
loop_
_entity.id
_entity.type
_entity.pdbx_description
1 polymer ?
#
loop_
_entity_poly.entity_id
_entity_poly.type
_entity_poly.pdbx_seq_one_letter_code
_entity_poly.pdbx_strand_id
1 'polypeptide(L)' 'MLQIIISFTCFVGGSFMPIDLLPKGIRVFSKFTPQYWALQSIDTGNVWLSFIVVLFALALFTAGTFKTKNFID' A
#
# COMPACT_ATOMS: atom_id res chain seq x y z
N MET A 1 6.02 3.78 -17.86
CA MET A 1 6.59 2.86 -16.84
C MET A 1 5.91 3.01 -15.48
N LEU A 2 5.87 4.22 -14.89
CA LEU A 2 5.22 4.45 -13.59
C LEU A 2 3.73 4.02 -13.55
N GLN A 3 2.96 4.35 -14.59
CA GLN A 3 1.54 3.98 -14.68
C GLN A 3 1.31 2.47 -14.58
N ILE A 4 2.18 1.66 -15.19
CA ILE A 4 2.09 0.20 -15.14
C ILE A 4 2.28 -0.28 -13.69
N ILE A 5 3.27 0.27 -12.99
CA ILE A 5 3.56 -0.09 -11.59
C ILE A 5 2.36 0.27 -10.69
N ILE A 6 1.76 1.44 -10.90
CA ILE A 6 0.57 1.86 -10.16
C ILE A 6 -0.61 0.92 -10.46
N SER A 7 -0.89 0.61 -11.73
CA SER A 7 -1.98 -0.30 -12.08
C SER A 7 -1.80 -1.70 -11.48
N PHE A 8 -0.59 -2.26 -11.51
CA PHE A 8 -0.31 -3.56 -10.89
C PHE A 8 -0.47 -3.54 -9.37
N THR A 9 0.04 -2.50 -8.70
CA THR A 9 -0.10 -2.37 -7.24
C THR A 9 -1.54 -2.11 -6.80
N CYS A 10 -2.32 -1.33 -7.56
CA CYS A 10 -3.75 -1.15 -7.33
C CYS A 10 -4.54 -2.46 -7.53
N PHE A 11 -4.18 -3.28 -8.50
CA PHE A 11 -4.78 -4.59 -8.71
C PHE A 11 -4.48 -5.55 -7.55
N VAL A 12 -3.20 -5.68 -7.18
CA VAL A 12 -2.75 -6.55 -6.09
C VAL A 12 -3.29 -6.06 -4.73
N GLY A 13 -3.36 -4.75 -4.53
CA GLY A 13 -3.88 -4.12 -3.32
C GLY A 13 -5.39 -4.19 -3.15
N GLY A 14 -6.13 -4.70 -4.15
CA GLY A 14 -7.59 -4.88 -4.08
C GLY A 14 -8.42 -3.65 -4.47
N SER A 15 -7.83 -2.64 -5.12
CA SER A 15 -8.57 -1.43 -5.54
C SER A 15 -9.47 -1.66 -6.75
N PHE A 16 -9.13 -2.60 -7.64
CA PHE A 16 -9.93 -2.90 -8.84
C PHE A 16 -10.94 -4.04 -8.63
N MET A 17 -10.77 -4.85 -7.59
CA MET A 17 -11.64 -5.98 -7.28
C MET A 17 -11.51 -6.35 -5.80
N PRO A 18 -12.57 -6.91 -5.18
CA PRO A 18 -12.51 -7.30 -3.78
C PRO A 18 -11.48 -8.42 -3.57
N ILE A 19 -10.72 -8.31 -2.48
CA ILE A 19 -9.62 -9.23 -2.16
C ILE A 19 -10.09 -10.67 -1.88
N ASP A 20 -11.40 -10.88 -1.76
CA ASP A 20 -12.03 -12.19 -1.56
C ASP A 20 -12.11 -13.04 -2.82
N LEU A 21 -12.10 -12.41 -4.00
CA LEU A 21 -12.09 -13.09 -5.29
C LEU A 21 -10.67 -13.50 -5.73
N LEU A 22 -9.64 -12.99 -5.04
CA LEU A 22 -8.24 -13.22 -5.39
C LEU A 22 -7.72 -14.57 -4.85
N PRO A 23 -6.82 -15.25 -5.59
CA PRO A 23 -6.11 -16.43 -5.10
C PRO A 23 -5.34 -16.13 -3.80
N LYS A 24 -5.26 -17.13 -2.92
CA LYS A 24 -4.63 -17.02 -1.59
C LYS A 24 -3.23 -16.42 -1.63
N GLY A 25 -2.42 -16.74 -2.65
CA GLY A 25 -1.08 -16.18 -2.82
C GLY A 25 -1.10 -14.65 -2.98
N ILE A 26 -1.95 -14.13 -3.87
CA ILE A 26 -2.05 -12.69 -4.13
C ILE A 26 -2.61 -11.95 -2.91
N ARG A 27 -3.55 -12.56 -2.19
CA ARG A 27 -4.08 -12.01 -0.92
C ARG A 27 -3.01 -11.90 0.18
N VAL A 28 -1.99 -12.75 0.19
CA VAL A 28 -0.86 -12.58 1.13
C VAL A 28 0.03 -11.42 0.68
N PHE A 29 0.30 -11.31 -0.62
CA PHE A 29 1.09 -10.20 -1.16
C PHE A 29 0.41 -8.84 -1.03
N SER A 30 -0.91 -8.78 -1.10
CA SER A 30 -1.67 -7.54 -0.93
C SER A 30 -1.38 -6.85 0.40
N LYS A 31 -1.13 -7.63 1.47
CA LYS A 31 -0.78 -7.11 2.81
C LYS A 31 0.52 -6.29 2.86
N PHE A 32 1.38 -6.38 1.85
CA PHE A 32 2.59 -5.57 1.75
C PHE A 32 2.36 -4.21 1.05
N THR A 33 1.13 -3.95 0.63
CA THR A 33 0.76 -2.71 -0.05
C THR A 33 -0.05 -1.82 0.89
N PRO A 34 0.17 -0.50 0.91
CA PRO A 34 -0.63 0.41 1.73
C PRO A 34 -2.10 0.44 1.29
N GLN A 35 -2.38 0.19 0.00
CA GLN A 35 -3.73 0.17 -0.57
C GLN A 35 -4.63 -0.88 0.09
N TYR A 36 -4.10 -2.06 0.37
CA TYR A 36 -4.84 -3.13 1.03
C TYR A 36 -5.32 -2.72 2.42
N TRP A 37 -4.43 -2.15 3.24
CA TRP A 37 -4.78 -1.73 4.60
C TRP A 37 -5.73 -0.54 4.62
N ALA A 38 -5.60 0.37 3.64
CA ALA A 38 -6.53 1.47 3.46
C ALA A 38 -7.95 0.94 3.18
N LEU A 39 -8.11 0.05 2.19
CA LEU A 39 -9.41 -0.53 1.84
C LEU A 39 -9.98 -1.39 2.98
N GLN A 40 -9.16 -2.24 3.57
CA GLN A 40 -9.55 -3.06 4.72
C GLN A 40 -10.04 -2.21 5.90
N SER A 41 -9.41 -1.04 6.15
CA SER A 41 -9.85 -0.12 7.22
C SER A 41 -11.21 0.52 6.93
N ILE A 42 -11.50 0.80 5.66
CA ILE A 42 -12.78 1.37 5.21
C ILE A 42 -13.87 0.30 5.31
N ASP A 43 -13.60 -0.90 4.77
CA ASP A 43 -14.57 -2.00 4.73
C ASP A 43 -14.95 -2.50 6.12
N THR A 44 -13.98 -2.55 7.05
CA THR A 44 -14.24 -3.00 8.42
C THR A 44 -14.64 -1.88 9.37
N GLY A 45 -14.50 -0.61 8.97
CA GLY A 45 -14.64 0.55 9.84
C GLY A 45 -13.61 0.63 10.97
N ASN A 46 -12.56 -0.22 10.94
CA ASN A 46 -11.57 -0.32 12.00
C ASN A 46 -10.43 0.69 11.79
N VAL A 47 -10.46 1.77 12.56
CA VAL A 47 -9.48 2.87 12.51
C VAL A 47 -8.06 2.40 12.86
N TRP A 48 -7.90 1.32 13.64
CA TRP A 48 -6.58 0.78 13.96
C TRP A 48 -5.85 0.23 12.72
N LEU A 49 -6.59 -0.21 11.71
CA LEU A 49 -6.01 -0.65 10.44
C LEU A 49 -5.50 0.54 9.62
N SER A 50 -6.15 1.70 9.73
CA SER A 50 -5.68 2.95 9.11
C SER A 50 -4.31 3.37 9.64
N PHE A 51 -3.97 3.02 10.90
CA PHE A 51 -2.67 3.32 11.48
C PHE A 51 -1.52 2.65 10.71
N ILE A 52 -1.74 1.47 10.12
CA ILE A 52 -0.74 0.78 9.30
C ILE A 52 -0.39 1.61 8.07
N VAL A 53 -1.38 2.28 7.46
CA VAL A 53 -1.16 3.19 6.32
C VAL A 53 -0.28 4.38 6.73
N VAL A 54 -0.48 4.91 7.94
CA VAL A 54 0.35 5.99 8.49
C VAL A 54 1.80 5.53 8.68
N LEU A 55 2.03 4.29 9.14
CA LEU A 55 3.37 3.71 9.25
C LEU A 55 4.06 3.58 7.89
N PHE A 56 3.33 3.17 6.85
CA PHE A 56 3.86 3.16 5.47
C PHE A 56 4.23 4.57 5.01
N ALA A 57 3.38 5.56 5.27
CA ALA A 57 3.65 6.95 4.91
C ALA A 57 4.91 7.47 5.62
N LEU A 58 5.07 7.21 6.93
CA LEU A 58 6.27 7.57 7.68
C LEU A 58 7.52 6.92 7.10
N ALA A 59 7.50 5.60 6.88
CA ALA A 59 8.66 4.87 6.36
C ALA A 59 9.08 5.39 4.96
N LEU A 60 8.12 5.58 4.05
CA LEU A 60 8.39 6.07 2.70
C LEU A 60 8.84 7.54 2.69
N PHE A 61 8.26 8.37 3.55
CA PHE A 61 8.63 9.78 3.66
C PHE A 61 10.03 9.94 4.26
N THR A 62 10.35 9.17 5.30
CA THR A 62 11.70 9.11 5.87
C THR A 62 12.71 8.62 4.83
N ALA A 63 12.46 7.49 4.17
CA ALA A 63 13.34 6.97 3.12
C ALA A 63 13.52 7.95 1.96
N GLY A 64 12.44 8.62 1.54
CA GLY A 64 12.45 9.67 0.52
C GLY A 64 13.35 10.85 0.93
N THR A 65 13.22 11.32 2.17
CA THR A 65 13.99 12.45 2.71
C THR A 65 15.48 12.14 2.84
N PHE A 66 15.85 10.93 3.29
CA PHE A 66 17.26 10.50 3.33
C PHE A 66 17.87 10.41 1.93
N LYS A 67 17.10 9.88 0.96
CA LYS A 67 17.55 9.77 -0.42
C LYS A 67 17.77 11.15 -1.04
N THR A 68 16.84 12.09 -0.90
CA THR A 68 16.98 13.44 -1.47
C THR A 68 18.10 14.25 -0.84
N LYS A 69 18.41 14.04 0.45
CA LYS A 69 19.57 14.67 1.10
C LYS A 69 20.89 14.29 0.42
N ASN A 70 21.08 13.00 0.12
CA ASN A 70 22.27 12.50 -0.61
C ASN A 70 22.35 12.94 -2.09
N PHE A 71 21.33 13.62 -2.64
CA PHE A 71 21.38 14.19 -3.99
C PHE A 71 21.71 15.68 -4.01
N ILE A 72 21.58 16.35 -2.86
CA ILE A 72 21.78 17.80 -2.71
C ILE A 72 23.15 18.10 -2.08
N ASP A 73 23.63 17.21 -1.21
CA ASP A 73 25.01 17.16 -0.71
C ASP A 73 25.94 16.43 -1.71
#